data_AF-A0A1V5WSK9-F1
#
_entry.id   AF-A0A1V5WSK9-F1
#
_cell.length_a   1.000
_cell.length_b   1.000
_cell.length_c   1.000
_cell.angle_alpha   90.00
_cell.angle_beta   90.00
_cell.angle_gamma   90.00
#
_symmetry.space_group_name_H-M   'P 1'
#
loop_
_entity.id
_entity.type
_entity.pdbx_description
1 polymer ?
#
loop_
_entity_poly.entity_id
_entity_poly.type
_entity_poly.pdbx_seq_one_letter_code
_entity_poly.pdbx_strand_id
1 'polypeptide(L)'
;MKRDIITDPNPILREPAQPVESFDMELQCTVDDMIDTMRNGNGIGLAAPQIGVSKQIIVCELDEGEEQSKIKKDSPYQPFPLTVICNPQITMASKSKRKMVEGCLSFPGFEIVVSRPKEVTLKGKDRYGSDIEIRADKLFARVLQHEFDHLNSTLLIDHLKQIDVVLFAGGDFALKTLEFLHTDRQYNIKAVVTTKQTSKTRGLEVDNNNVKKLAKKFGLKVIEIETLKTTETQDTLKKINADLGVVVDFGLIIPNTITELFQYKIINIHPSILPKYRGSSPIQSTILNGDKYAGITIMLINEKMDAGPILAQYKVKLKGRETYPILKEYLAELGASLLLDTIPYYITGEVKPRPQRESRAIYCNTINKSDGEVTEQTDPVMVDRMIRAYQPWPGVYTIRGDLRVQIVSAHLDKDKHLILETVKPAGKKEMSYQDFINGYRQELTFGENSDNI
;
A
#
# COMPACT_ATOMS: atom_id res chain seq x y z
N MET A 1 -3.02 33.33 -19.04
CA MET A 1 -3.42 33.42 -17.62
C MET A 1 -3.93 32.06 -17.17
N LYS A 2 -3.42 31.56 -16.04
CA LYS A 2 -3.88 30.30 -15.46
C LYS A 2 -5.41 30.31 -15.25
N ARG A 3 -6.08 29.23 -15.67
CA ARG A 3 -7.49 28.95 -15.40
C ARG A 3 -7.64 27.85 -14.35
N ASP A 4 -8.83 27.76 -13.78
CA ASP A 4 -9.20 26.64 -12.93
C ASP A 4 -9.42 25.37 -13.75
N ILE A 5 -8.95 24.25 -13.22
CA ILE A 5 -9.15 22.94 -13.82
C ILE A 5 -10.52 22.43 -13.40
N ILE A 6 -11.33 22.10 -14.40
CA ILE A 6 -12.63 21.51 -14.20
C ILE A 6 -12.46 20.03 -13.83
N THR A 7 -13.07 19.62 -12.72
CA THR A 7 -13.08 18.24 -12.23
C THR A 7 -14.44 17.57 -12.48
N ASP A 8 -14.44 16.24 -12.53
CA ASP A 8 -15.68 15.45 -12.50
C ASP A 8 -16.49 15.77 -11.22
N PRO A 9 -17.84 15.83 -11.27
CA PRO A 9 -18.74 15.45 -12.36
C PRO A 9 -19.26 16.61 -13.23
N ASN A 10 -18.46 17.65 -13.50
CA ASN A 10 -18.92 18.78 -14.31
C ASN A 10 -19.38 18.32 -15.72
N PRO A 11 -20.60 18.68 -16.17
CA PRO A 11 -21.16 18.25 -17.46
C PRO A 11 -20.30 18.57 -18.68
N ILE A 12 -19.51 19.65 -18.66
CA ILE A 12 -18.68 20.03 -19.82
C ILE A 12 -17.64 18.95 -20.18
N LEU A 13 -17.23 18.14 -19.21
CA LEU A 13 -16.32 17.01 -19.42
C LEU A 13 -17.00 15.83 -20.14
N ARG A 14 -18.34 15.83 -20.21
CA ARG A 14 -19.19 14.77 -20.79
C ARG A 14 -19.88 15.20 -22.09
N GLU A 15 -19.52 16.35 -22.64
CA GLU A 15 -20.04 16.85 -23.91
C GLU A 15 -18.95 16.83 -24.99
N PRO A 16 -19.25 16.43 -26.24
CA PRO A 16 -18.25 16.45 -27.30
C PRO A 16 -17.83 17.88 -27.59
N ALA A 17 -16.51 18.12 -27.64
CA ALA A 17 -15.98 19.44 -27.88
C ALA A 17 -16.26 19.90 -29.31
N GLN A 18 -16.59 21.19 -29.48
CA GLN A 18 -16.91 21.75 -30.80
C GLN A 18 -15.64 22.00 -31.62
N PRO A 19 -15.69 21.85 -32.96
CA PRO A 19 -14.57 22.23 -33.81
C PRO A 19 -14.15 23.69 -33.62
N VAL A 20 -12.86 23.95 -33.78
CA VAL A 20 -12.27 25.27 -33.96
C VAL A 20 -12.51 25.70 -35.40
N GLU A 21 -13.24 26.81 -35.58
CA GLU A 21 -13.60 27.37 -36.90
C GLU A 21 -12.78 28.63 -37.24
N SER A 22 -12.39 29.41 -36.23
CA SER A 22 -11.55 30.61 -36.37
C SER A 22 -10.20 30.43 -35.66
N PHE A 23 -9.14 30.94 -36.28
CA PHE A 23 -7.77 30.94 -35.75
C PHE A 23 -7.33 32.37 -35.42
N ASP A 24 -8.15 33.04 -34.61
CA ASP A 24 -8.01 34.44 -34.23
C ASP A 24 -7.23 34.61 -32.91
N MET A 25 -7.21 35.85 -32.41
CA MET A 25 -6.54 36.21 -31.16
C MET A 25 -7.20 35.56 -29.93
N GLU A 26 -8.51 35.28 -29.96
CA GLU A 26 -9.21 34.62 -28.86
C GLU A 26 -8.75 33.16 -28.73
N LEU A 27 -8.57 32.46 -29.87
CA LEU A 27 -7.94 31.15 -29.89
C LEU A 27 -6.52 31.21 -29.31
N GLN A 28 -5.72 32.21 -29.69
CA GLN A 28 -4.35 32.34 -29.18
C GLN A 28 -4.33 32.49 -27.65
N CYS A 29 -5.16 33.38 -27.11
CA CYS A 29 -5.29 33.57 -25.67
C CYS A 29 -5.74 32.28 -24.97
N THR A 30 -6.69 31.54 -25.57
CA THR A 30 -7.15 30.27 -25.02
C THR A 30 -6.04 29.21 -24.98
N VAL A 31 -5.27 29.08 -26.06
CA VAL A 31 -4.13 28.17 -26.13
C VAL A 31 -3.08 28.53 -25.07
N ASP A 32 -2.77 29.82 -24.90
CA ASP A 32 -1.80 30.27 -23.90
C ASP A 32 -2.31 30.04 -22.46
N ASP A 33 -3.60 30.28 -22.20
CA ASP A 33 -4.26 29.93 -20.93
C ASP A 33 -4.17 28.42 -20.65
N MET A 34 -4.36 27.56 -21.65
CA MET A 34 -4.23 26.11 -21.52
C MET A 34 -2.80 25.69 -21.18
N ILE A 35 -1.79 26.26 -21.85
CA ILE A 35 -0.38 25.96 -21.61
C ILE A 35 0.01 26.37 -20.18
N ASP A 36 -0.36 27.59 -19.77
CA ASP A 36 -0.13 28.08 -18.41
C ASP A 36 -0.79 27.13 -17.39
N THR A 37 -2.03 26.75 -17.62
CA THR A 37 -2.80 25.89 -16.71
C THR A 37 -2.19 24.49 -16.59
N MET A 38 -1.82 23.88 -17.72
CA MET A 38 -1.16 22.57 -17.78
C MET A 38 0.13 22.58 -16.97
N ARG A 39 1.02 23.54 -17.22
CA ARG A 39 2.32 23.66 -16.52
C ARG A 39 2.12 23.92 -15.02
N ASN A 40 1.19 24.80 -14.64
CA ASN A 40 0.88 25.07 -13.23
C ASN A 40 0.27 23.86 -12.50
N GLY A 41 -0.42 22.97 -13.22
CA GLY A 41 -0.95 21.72 -12.69
C GLY A 41 0.06 20.58 -12.61
N ASN A 42 1.31 20.80 -13.03
CA ASN A 42 2.30 19.74 -13.29
C ASN A 42 1.77 18.66 -14.27
N GLY A 43 0.89 19.06 -15.18
CA GLY A 43 0.39 18.21 -16.26
C GLY A 43 1.36 18.17 -17.44
N ILE A 44 1.26 17.10 -18.22
CA ILE A 44 1.98 16.94 -19.50
C ILE A 44 1.06 17.01 -20.72
N GLY A 45 -0.24 17.17 -20.48
CA GLY A 45 -1.30 17.28 -21.47
C GLY A 45 -2.51 17.98 -20.85
N LEU A 46 -3.28 18.68 -21.69
CA LEU A 46 -4.55 19.29 -21.33
C LEU A 46 -5.43 19.48 -22.57
N ALA A 47 -6.69 19.12 -22.44
CA ALA A 47 -7.74 19.39 -23.42
C ALA A 47 -8.61 20.58 -22.98
N ALA A 48 -9.09 21.38 -23.93
CA ALA A 48 -9.84 22.61 -23.62
C ALA A 48 -11.09 22.42 -22.73
N PRO A 49 -11.85 21.31 -22.82
CA PRO A 49 -12.97 21.07 -21.90
C PRO A 49 -12.57 21.10 -20.43
N GLN A 50 -11.32 20.74 -20.10
CA GLN A 50 -10.79 20.73 -18.74
C GLN A 50 -10.54 22.13 -18.18
N ILE A 51 -10.61 23.19 -18.99
CA ILE A 51 -10.58 24.59 -18.54
C ILE A 51 -11.92 25.31 -18.81
N GLY A 52 -12.99 24.55 -19.02
CA GLY A 52 -14.33 25.07 -19.25
C GLY A 52 -14.59 25.56 -20.68
N VAL A 53 -13.75 25.19 -21.65
CA VAL A 53 -13.88 25.62 -23.05
C VAL A 53 -14.25 24.43 -23.94
N SER A 54 -15.46 24.45 -24.52
CA SER A 54 -15.92 23.40 -25.43
C SER A 54 -15.34 23.59 -26.85
N LYS A 55 -14.03 23.40 -27.00
CA LYS A 55 -13.32 23.45 -28.28
C LYS A 55 -12.35 22.28 -28.44
N GLN A 56 -12.20 21.79 -29.67
CA GLN A 56 -11.28 20.71 -30.01
C GLN A 56 -9.84 21.21 -30.06
N ILE A 57 -9.24 21.42 -28.87
CA ILE A 57 -7.86 21.88 -28.72
C ILE A 57 -7.17 20.96 -27.70
N ILE A 58 -5.99 20.49 -28.07
CA ILE A 58 -5.06 19.76 -27.19
C ILE A 58 -3.77 20.58 -27.09
N VAL A 59 -3.27 20.75 -25.87
CA VAL A 59 -1.88 21.17 -25.62
C VAL A 59 -1.18 20.07 -24.85
N CYS A 60 0.07 19.78 -25.20
CA CYS A 60 0.89 18.83 -24.46
C CYS A 60 2.38 19.15 -24.59
N GLU A 61 3.13 18.87 -23.54
CA GLU A 61 4.57 19.11 -23.46
C GLU A 61 5.18 18.23 -22.38
N LEU A 62 6.40 17.76 -22.63
CA LEU A 62 7.26 17.22 -21.58
C LEU A 62 8.69 17.70 -21.85
N ASP A 63 9.12 18.70 -21.08
CA ASP A 63 10.45 19.31 -21.18
C ASP A 63 11.57 18.31 -20.86
N GLU A 64 12.71 18.49 -21.52
CA GLU A 64 13.99 17.84 -21.18
C GLU A 64 14.53 18.42 -19.85
N GLY A 65 14.17 17.80 -18.73
CA GLY A 65 14.72 18.17 -17.42
C GLY A 65 16.20 17.81 -17.25
N GLU A 66 16.93 18.47 -16.33
CA GLU A 66 18.37 18.25 -16.11
C GLU A 66 18.75 16.78 -15.80
N GLU A 67 17.91 16.05 -15.06
CA GLU A 67 18.12 14.63 -14.74
C GLU A 67 17.73 13.67 -15.89
N GLN A 68 17.04 14.16 -16.91
CA GLN A 68 16.46 13.34 -17.99
C GLN A 68 17.44 13.02 -19.11
N SER A 69 18.60 13.69 -19.13
CA SER A 69 19.79 13.30 -19.91
C SER A 69 20.28 11.86 -19.64
N LYS A 70 19.81 11.24 -18.55
CA LYS A 70 20.08 9.83 -18.17
C LYS A 70 18.95 8.86 -18.54
N ILE A 71 17.85 9.33 -19.15
CA ILE A 71 16.76 8.46 -19.59
C ILE A 71 17.27 7.55 -20.71
N LYS A 72 17.08 6.24 -20.55
CA LYS A 72 17.45 5.28 -21.60
C LYS A 72 16.60 5.52 -22.85
N LYS A 73 17.18 5.38 -24.04
CA LYS A 73 16.49 5.58 -25.34
C LYS A 73 15.20 4.76 -25.49
N ASP A 74 15.12 3.61 -24.85
CA ASP A 74 13.97 2.69 -24.85
C ASP A 74 12.91 3.02 -23.78
N SER A 75 13.17 4.01 -22.91
CA SER A 75 12.20 4.44 -21.91
C SER A 75 10.92 4.94 -22.60
N PRO A 76 9.73 4.57 -22.10
CA PRO A 76 8.48 5.16 -22.58
C PRO A 76 8.34 6.65 -22.26
N TYR A 77 9.03 7.14 -21.23
CA TYR A 77 8.90 8.52 -20.73
C TYR A 77 9.88 9.46 -21.46
N GLN A 78 9.96 9.37 -22.79
CA GLN A 78 10.76 10.33 -23.57
C GLN A 78 10.09 11.71 -23.56
N PRO A 79 10.90 12.79 -23.51
CA PRO A 79 10.39 14.16 -23.66
C PRO A 79 9.81 14.37 -25.06
N PHE A 80 8.92 15.35 -25.18
CA PHE A 80 8.33 15.77 -26.44
C PHE A 80 8.04 17.28 -26.39
N PRO A 81 8.24 17.99 -27.50
CA PRO A 81 8.13 19.44 -27.52
C PRO A 81 6.68 19.87 -27.29
N LEU A 82 6.51 21.13 -26.88
CA LEU A 82 5.20 21.77 -26.85
C LEU A 82 4.49 21.56 -28.19
N THR A 83 3.34 20.90 -28.11
CA THR A 83 2.52 20.55 -29.24
C THR A 83 1.12 21.08 -29.00
N VAL A 84 0.63 21.90 -29.93
CA VAL A 84 -0.75 22.38 -29.96
C VAL A 84 -1.41 21.82 -31.21
N ILE A 85 -2.54 21.13 -31.05
CA ILE A 85 -3.32 20.62 -32.17
C ILE A 85 -4.80 20.95 -31.99
N CYS A 86 -5.36 21.61 -32.99
CA CYS A 86 -6.76 21.93 -33.14
C CYS A 86 -7.44 20.92 -34.08
N ASN A 87 -8.69 20.58 -33.80
CA ASN A 87 -9.50 19.62 -34.56
C ASN A 87 -8.76 18.29 -34.86
N PRO A 88 -8.12 17.66 -33.85
CA PRO A 88 -7.36 16.44 -34.07
C PRO A 88 -8.25 15.29 -34.55
N GLN A 89 -7.71 14.42 -35.39
CA GLN A 89 -8.30 13.15 -35.80
C GLN A 89 -7.22 12.07 -35.80
N ILE A 90 -7.44 10.98 -35.08
CA ILE A 90 -6.58 9.79 -35.15
C ILE A 90 -6.83 9.09 -36.49
N THR A 91 -5.85 9.13 -37.39
CA THR A 91 -5.94 8.51 -38.74
C THR A 91 -5.30 7.13 -38.80
N MET A 92 -4.35 6.84 -37.91
CA MET A 92 -3.79 5.51 -37.72
C MET A 92 -3.56 5.23 -36.24
N ALA A 93 -3.75 3.96 -35.85
CA ALA A 93 -3.39 3.46 -34.53
C ALA A 93 -2.79 2.05 -34.67
N SER A 94 -1.70 1.79 -33.95
CA SER A 94 -1.07 0.47 -33.98
C SER A 94 -2.00 -0.60 -33.39
N LYS A 95 -1.97 -1.81 -33.95
CA LYS A 95 -2.70 -2.97 -33.39
C LYS A 95 -2.18 -3.39 -32.01
N SER A 96 -0.88 -3.22 -31.78
CA SER A 96 -0.27 -3.56 -30.49
C SER A 96 -0.62 -2.51 -29.44
N LYS A 97 -0.98 -2.96 -28.24
CA LYS A 97 -1.32 -2.08 -27.12
C LYS A 97 -0.26 -2.14 -26.03
N ARG A 98 -0.26 -1.14 -25.14
CA ARG A 98 0.56 -1.07 -23.94
C ARG A 98 -0.30 -0.62 -22.75
N LYS A 99 -0.09 -1.27 -21.62
CA LYS A 99 -0.60 -0.83 -20.31
C LYS A 99 0.39 0.16 -19.70
N MET A 100 -0.12 1.26 -19.18
CA MET A 100 0.62 2.21 -18.33
C MET A 100 -0.35 2.76 -17.27
N VAL A 101 0.19 3.35 -16.22
CA VAL A 101 -0.60 4.18 -15.30
C VAL A 101 -0.93 5.50 -16.01
N GLU A 102 -2.18 5.96 -15.89
CA GLU A 102 -2.62 7.30 -16.29
C GLU A 102 -3.23 8.01 -15.08
N GLY A 103 -2.88 9.28 -14.92
CA GLY A 103 -3.59 10.24 -14.08
C GLY A 103 -4.21 11.32 -14.96
N CYS A 104 -5.14 12.10 -14.40
CA CYS A 104 -5.80 13.19 -15.10
C CYS A 104 -5.96 14.39 -14.17
N LEU A 105 -5.72 15.59 -14.67
CA LEU A 105 -5.89 16.82 -13.90
C LEU A 105 -7.35 17.04 -13.45
N SER A 106 -8.33 16.51 -14.20
CA SER A 106 -9.75 16.51 -13.82
C SER A 106 -10.12 15.44 -12.77
N PHE A 107 -9.17 14.57 -12.39
CA PHE A 107 -9.29 13.53 -11.37
C PHE A 107 -8.05 13.56 -10.44
N PRO A 108 -7.86 14.62 -9.65
CA PRO A 108 -6.63 14.83 -8.88
C PRO A 108 -6.38 13.69 -7.89
N GLY A 109 -5.16 13.13 -7.93
CA GLY A 109 -4.74 12.03 -7.06
C GLY A 109 -5.32 10.66 -7.40
N PHE A 110 -6.07 10.54 -8.50
CA PHE A 110 -6.61 9.27 -8.97
C PHE A 110 -5.86 8.78 -10.21
N GLU A 111 -5.31 7.57 -10.11
CA GLU A 111 -4.52 6.95 -11.16
C GLU A 111 -5.04 5.55 -11.45
N ILE A 112 -5.10 5.17 -12.72
CA ILE A 112 -5.57 3.83 -13.14
C ILE A 112 -4.69 3.24 -14.24
N VAL A 113 -4.75 1.91 -14.40
CA VAL A 113 -4.08 1.22 -15.50
C VAL A 113 -4.94 1.26 -16.76
N VAL A 114 -4.47 1.96 -17.80
CA VAL A 114 -5.16 2.06 -19.10
C VAL A 114 -4.39 1.31 -20.19
N SER A 115 -5.09 0.66 -21.13
CA SER A 115 -4.46 -0.04 -22.27
C SER A 115 -4.75 0.69 -23.57
N ARG A 116 -3.73 1.30 -24.19
CA ARG A 116 -3.84 2.07 -25.44
C ARG A 116 -2.92 1.53 -26.54
N PRO A 117 -3.25 1.75 -27.83
CA PRO A 117 -2.29 1.66 -28.93
C PRO A 117 -0.93 2.29 -28.59
N LYS A 118 0.15 1.58 -28.95
CA LYS A 118 1.53 2.05 -28.71
C LYS A 118 1.92 3.26 -29.54
N GLU A 119 1.38 3.34 -30.75
CA GLU A 119 1.66 4.37 -31.74
C GLU A 119 0.34 4.86 -32.33
N VAL A 120 0.28 6.16 -32.59
CA VAL A 120 -0.84 6.82 -33.28
C VAL A 120 -0.34 7.86 -34.25
N THR A 121 -1.13 8.12 -35.29
CA THR A 121 -0.95 9.27 -36.17
C THR A 121 -2.18 10.15 -36.08
N LEU A 122 -1.98 11.42 -35.72
CA LEU A 122 -3.03 12.42 -35.65
C LEU A 122 -2.88 13.40 -36.81
N LYS A 123 -3.99 13.78 -37.42
CA LYS A 123 -4.07 14.93 -38.33
C LYS A 123 -4.93 16.02 -37.70
N GLY A 124 -4.62 17.28 -37.99
CA GLY A 124 -5.39 18.41 -37.50
C GLY A 124 -4.76 19.70 -37.99
N LYS A 125 -4.97 20.78 -37.25
CA LYS A 125 -4.40 22.10 -37.51
C LYS A 125 -3.51 22.54 -36.36
N ASP A 126 -2.45 23.28 -36.64
CA ASP A 126 -1.72 24.01 -35.61
C ASP A 126 -2.55 25.19 -35.08
N ARG A 127 -2.00 25.93 -34.11
CA ARG A 127 -2.67 27.12 -33.53
C ARG A 127 -2.87 28.28 -34.53
N TYR A 128 -2.29 28.21 -35.73
CA TYR A 128 -2.41 29.22 -36.80
C TYR A 128 -3.29 28.75 -37.98
N GLY A 129 -3.84 27.54 -37.92
CA GLY A 129 -4.73 26.97 -38.94
C GLY A 129 -4.04 26.16 -40.03
N SER A 130 -2.72 26.01 -39.96
CA SER A 130 -1.93 25.22 -40.91
C SER A 130 -2.10 23.73 -40.64
N ASP A 131 -2.23 22.92 -41.69
CA ASP A 131 -2.40 21.47 -41.54
C ASP A 131 -1.13 20.83 -40.99
N ILE A 132 -1.29 19.96 -39.98
CA ILE A 132 -0.20 19.19 -39.36
C ILE A 132 -0.54 17.70 -39.29
N GLU A 133 0.48 16.87 -39.41
CA GLU A 133 0.43 15.43 -39.15
C GLU A 133 1.46 15.08 -38.07
N ILE A 134 0.99 14.50 -36.96
CA ILE A 134 1.82 14.11 -35.83
C ILE A 134 1.87 12.59 -35.77
N ARG A 135 3.07 12.03 -35.89
CA ARG A 135 3.33 10.62 -35.61
C ARG A 135 3.93 10.51 -34.22
N ALA A 136 3.24 9.81 -33.34
CA ALA A 136 3.61 9.71 -31.94
C ALA A 136 3.74 8.25 -31.52
N ASP A 137 4.72 7.99 -30.65
CA ASP A 137 4.92 6.72 -29.95
C ASP A 137 5.04 6.95 -28.43
N LYS A 138 5.17 5.87 -27.67
CA LYS A 138 5.52 5.91 -26.23
C LYS A 138 4.58 6.83 -25.42
N LEU A 139 5.10 7.66 -24.51
CA LEU A 139 4.30 8.59 -23.71
C LEU A 139 3.65 9.69 -24.55
N PHE A 140 4.28 10.14 -25.64
CA PHE A 140 3.68 11.17 -26.48
C PHE A 140 2.38 10.67 -27.14
N ALA A 141 2.39 9.45 -27.68
CA ALA A 141 1.19 8.79 -28.19
C ALA A 141 0.12 8.63 -27.12
N ARG A 142 0.54 8.33 -25.89
CA ARG A 142 -0.35 8.13 -24.74
C ARG A 142 -1.09 9.41 -24.38
N VAL A 143 -0.35 10.51 -24.22
CA VAL A 143 -0.91 11.83 -23.88
C VAL A 143 -1.86 12.29 -24.96
N LEU A 144 -1.47 12.23 -26.24
CA LEU A 144 -2.36 12.63 -27.34
C LEU A 144 -3.66 11.83 -27.36
N GLN A 145 -3.62 10.52 -27.10
CA GLN A 145 -4.84 9.71 -27.01
C GLN A 145 -5.69 10.05 -25.78
N HIS A 146 -5.07 10.39 -24.65
CA HIS A 146 -5.78 10.80 -23.43
C HIS A 146 -6.51 12.14 -23.64
N GLU A 147 -5.81 13.14 -24.17
CA GLU A 147 -6.42 14.45 -24.43
C GLU A 147 -7.47 14.36 -25.55
N PHE A 148 -7.26 13.47 -26.53
CA PHE A 148 -8.27 13.19 -27.55
C PHE A 148 -9.54 12.58 -26.96
N ASP A 149 -9.45 11.71 -25.94
CA ASP A 149 -10.63 11.17 -25.27
C ASP A 149 -11.48 12.28 -24.62
N HIS A 150 -10.82 13.26 -23.98
CA HIS A 150 -11.50 14.42 -23.38
C HIS A 150 -12.29 15.24 -24.40
N LEU A 151 -11.80 15.36 -25.64
CA LEU A 151 -12.54 16.03 -26.71
C LEU A 151 -13.79 15.25 -27.15
N ASN A 152 -13.83 13.95 -26.88
CA ASN A 152 -14.89 13.02 -27.28
C ASN A 152 -15.70 12.49 -26.07
N SER A 153 -15.75 13.27 -24.98
CA SER A 153 -16.54 12.96 -23.76
C SER A 153 -16.16 11.68 -23.03
N THR A 154 -15.00 11.13 -23.34
CA THR A 154 -14.45 9.94 -22.70
C THR A 154 -13.50 10.39 -21.61
N LEU A 155 -13.75 9.96 -20.37
CA LEU A 155 -12.95 10.31 -19.21
C LEU A 155 -12.05 9.15 -18.79
N LEU A 156 -11.04 9.46 -17.98
CA LEU A 156 -10.13 8.46 -17.40
C LEU A 156 -10.91 7.28 -16.79
N ILE A 157 -11.95 7.56 -16.00
CA ILE A 157 -12.77 6.54 -15.33
C ILE A 157 -13.53 5.61 -16.28
N ASP A 158 -13.74 5.99 -17.54
CA ASP A 158 -14.42 5.12 -18.52
C ASP A 158 -13.49 4.00 -19.01
N HIS A 159 -12.18 4.16 -18.81
CA HIS A 159 -11.18 3.13 -19.06
C HIS A 159 -10.94 2.20 -17.87
N LEU A 160 -11.61 2.44 -16.74
CA LEU A 160 -11.44 1.67 -15.52
C LEU A 160 -11.80 0.20 -15.77
N LYS A 161 -10.78 -0.66 -15.67
CA LYS A 161 -10.96 -2.11 -15.65
C LYS A 161 -10.56 -2.62 -14.28
N GLN A 162 -11.51 -3.25 -13.60
CA GLN A 162 -11.24 -3.82 -12.29
C GLN A 162 -10.23 -4.96 -12.39
N ILE A 163 -9.37 -5.05 -11.38
CA ILE A 163 -8.47 -6.16 -11.16
C ILE A 163 -9.18 -7.12 -10.22
N ASP A 164 -9.40 -8.36 -10.68
CA ASP A 164 -10.00 -9.39 -9.84
C ASP A 164 -8.97 -9.89 -8.81
N VAL A 165 -9.29 -9.80 -7.52
CA VAL A 165 -8.39 -10.10 -6.40
C VAL A 165 -8.90 -11.25 -5.55
N VAL A 166 -8.00 -12.15 -5.14
CA VAL A 166 -8.21 -13.04 -3.99
C VAL A 166 -7.36 -12.55 -2.82
N LEU A 167 -8.00 -12.27 -1.69
CA LEU A 167 -7.32 -11.84 -0.46
C LEU A 167 -7.12 -13.03 0.46
N PHE A 168 -5.89 -13.40 0.76
CA PHE A 168 -5.49 -14.36 1.79
C PHE A 168 -5.20 -13.60 3.09
N ALA A 169 -6.09 -13.67 4.07
CA ALA A 169 -6.00 -12.86 5.29
C ALA A 169 -6.45 -13.64 6.53
N GLY A 170 -5.77 -13.44 7.66
CA GLY A 170 -6.05 -14.18 8.91
C GLY A 170 -6.14 -13.30 10.14
N GLY A 171 -5.12 -12.51 10.44
CA GLY A 171 -5.10 -11.65 11.63
C GLY A 171 -5.54 -10.21 11.38
N ASP A 172 -5.72 -9.45 12.47
CA ASP A 172 -6.27 -8.09 12.41
C ASP A 172 -5.41 -7.10 11.60
N PHE A 173 -4.13 -7.41 11.35
CA PHE A 173 -3.28 -6.56 10.51
C PHE A 173 -3.83 -6.45 9.06
N ALA A 174 -4.60 -7.46 8.62
CA ALA A 174 -5.20 -7.48 7.29
C ALA A 174 -6.48 -6.62 7.14
N LEU A 175 -7.08 -6.16 8.25
CA LEU A 175 -8.38 -5.47 8.20
C LEU A 175 -8.33 -4.21 7.34
N LYS A 176 -7.29 -3.37 7.51
CA LYS A 176 -7.11 -2.16 6.72
C LYS A 176 -6.91 -2.46 5.24
N THR A 177 -6.21 -3.54 4.90
CA THR A 177 -6.05 -3.97 3.51
C THR A 177 -7.38 -4.39 2.89
N LEU A 178 -8.20 -5.15 3.64
CA LEU A 178 -9.54 -5.53 3.20
C LEU A 178 -10.44 -4.30 2.99
N GLU A 179 -10.42 -3.33 3.90
CA GLU A 179 -11.15 -2.05 3.75
C GLU A 179 -10.75 -1.33 2.47
N PHE A 180 -9.45 -1.10 2.28
CA PHE A 180 -8.92 -0.31 1.16
C PHE A 180 -9.23 -0.96 -0.19
N LEU A 181 -8.98 -2.27 -0.31
CA LEU A 181 -9.30 -3.03 -1.52
C LEU A 181 -10.80 -3.06 -1.82
N HIS A 182 -11.66 -3.08 -0.80
CA HIS A 182 -13.10 -3.09 -1.00
C HIS A 182 -13.64 -1.73 -1.46
N THR A 183 -13.08 -0.64 -0.93
CA THR A 183 -13.54 0.73 -1.25
C THR A 183 -13.00 1.26 -2.56
N ASP A 184 -11.84 0.79 -3.01
CA ASP A 184 -11.22 1.24 -4.25
C ASP A 184 -11.85 0.53 -5.46
N ARG A 185 -12.44 1.34 -6.35
CA ARG A 185 -13.16 0.88 -7.54
C ARG A 185 -12.27 0.13 -8.54
N GLN A 186 -10.94 0.24 -8.43
CA GLN A 186 -9.98 -0.49 -9.25
C GLN A 186 -9.91 -1.98 -8.93
N TYR A 187 -10.41 -2.41 -7.78
CA TYR A 187 -10.29 -3.80 -7.35
C TYR A 187 -11.66 -4.44 -7.16
N ASN A 188 -11.73 -5.73 -7.51
CA ASN A 188 -12.90 -6.56 -7.28
C ASN A 188 -12.48 -7.79 -6.46
N ILE A 189 -12.80 -7.78 -5.17
CA ILE A 189 -12.46 -8.90 -4.29
C ILE A 189 -13.40 -10.07 -4.58
N LYS A 190 -12.91 -11.05 -5.33
CA LYS A 190 -13.66 -12.26 -5.69
C LYS A 190 -13.90 -13.19 -4.51
N ALA A 191 -12.92 -13.26 -3.61
CA ALA A 191 -13.02 -14.04 -2.38
C ALA A 191 -11.99 -13.55 -1.33
N VAL A 192 -12.38 -13.70 -0.07
CA VAL A 192 -11.48 -13.62 1.09
C VAL A 192 -11.24 -15.04 1.61
N VAL A 193 -10.00 -15.50 1.51
CA VAL A 193 -9.55 -16.78 2.03
C VAL A 193 -8.95 -16.54 3.42
N THR A 194 -9.44 -17.27 4.42
CA THR A 194 -8.98 -17.13 5.81
C THR A 194 -8.84 -18.49 6.48
N THR A 195 -8.10 -18.55 7.58
CA THR A 195 -8.07 -19.72 8.46
C THR A 195 -9.24 -19.72 9.45
N LYS A 196 -9.63 -20.91 9.92
CA LYS A 196 -10.60 -21.04 11.02
C LYS A 196 -9.97 -20.58 12.33
N GLN A 197 -10.60 -19.62 13.01
CA GLN A 197 -10.11 -19.07 14.28
C GLN A 197 -11.22 -19.11 15.33
N THR A 198 -11.38 -20.28 15.96
CA THR A 198 -12.35 -20.45 17.04
C THR A 198 -11.66 -20.64 18.38
N SER A 199 -12.24 -20.04 19.43
CA SER A 199 -11.80 -20.22 20.80
C SER A 199 -12.94 -20.76 21.65
N LYS A 200 -12.63 -21.40 22.78
CA LYS A 200 -13.65 -21.79 23.76
C LYS A 200 -13.68 -20.77 24.89
N THR A 201 -14.81 -20.08 25.05
CA THR A 201 -15.06 -19.19 26.19
C THR A 201 -16.25 -19.72 26.98
N ARG A 202 -16.04 -20.11 28.24
CA ARG A 202 -17.08 -20.71 29.12
C ARG A 202 -17.83 -21.90 28.47
N GLY A 203 -17.10 -22.73 27.70
CA GLY A 203 -17.66 -23.89 27.02
C GLY A 203 -18.35 -23.60 25.67
N LEU A 204 -18.55 -22.33 25.31
CA LEU A 204 -19.09 -21.93 24.00
C LEU A 204 -17.96 -21.67 23.00
N GLU A 205 -18.13 -22.16 21.77
CA GLU A 205 -17.23 -21.84 20.66
C GLU A 205 -17.52 -20.42 20.17
N VAL A 206 -16.51 -19.56 20.21
CA VAL A 206 -16.57 -18.17 19.77
C VAL A 206 -15.69 -18.01 18.55
N ASP A 207 -16.29 -17.52 17.45
CA ASP A 207 -15.59 -17.13 16.24
C ASP A 207 -14.87 -15.80 16.46
N ASN A 208 -13.54 -15.85 16.52
CA ASN A 208 -12.68 -14.69 16.73
C ASN A 208 -12.12 -14.12 15.43
N ASN A 209 -12.55 -14.64 14.28
CA ASN A 209 -12.04 -14.22 13.00
C ASN A 209 -12.62 -12.86 12.58
N ASN A 210 -11.90 -11.78 12.88
CA ASN A 210 -12.33 -10.43 12.53
C ASN A 210 -12.31 -10.15 11.02
N VAL A 211 -11.40 -10.79 10.28
CA VAL A 211 -11.35 -10.71 8.81
C VAL A 211 -12.64 -11.26 8.20
N LYS A 212 -13.09 -12.44 8.64
CA LYS A 212 -14.35 -13.05 8.21
C LYS A 212 -15.56 -12.19 8.56
N LYS A 213 -15.61 -11.62 9.77
CA LYS A 213 -16.69 -10.73 10.20
C LYS A 213 -16.78 -9.50 9.27
N LEU A 214 -15.64 -8.87 8.98
CA LEU A 214 -15.58 -7.71 8.11
C LEU A 214 -15.92 -8.04 6.65
N ALA A 215 -15.38 -9.13 6.12
CA ALA A 215 -15.67 -9.58 4.75
C ALA A 215 -17.17 -9.87 4.55
N LYS A 216 -17.82 -10.53 5.52
CA LYS A 216 -19.28 -10.74 5.50
C LYS A 216 -20.06 -9.44 5.58
N LYS A 217 -19.61 -8.46 6.38
CA LYS A 217 -20.23 -7.13 6.44
C LYS A 217 -20.19 -6.42 5.09
N PHE A 218 -19.15 -6.64 4.31
CA PHE A 218 -19.01 -6.14 2.93
C PHE A 218 -19.72 -7.00 1.87
N GLY A 219 -20.41 -8.08 2.26
CA GLY A 219 -21.09 -8.98 1.32
C GLY A 219 -20.13 -9.83 0.47
N LEU A 220 -18.87 -9.98 0.89
CA LEU A 220 -17.86 -10.72 0.15
C LEU A 220 -17.93 -12.23 0.42
N LYS A 221 -17.58 -13.03 -0.59
CA LYS A 221 -17.41 -14.48 -0.44
C LYS A 221 -16.25 -14.77 0.49
N VAL A 222 -16.50 -15.54 1.55
CA VAL A 222 -15.45 -16.01 2.48
C VAL A 222 -15.23 -17.50 2.30
N ILE A 223 -13.97 -17.91 2.20
CA ILE A 223 -13.53 -19.31 2.11
C ILE A 223 -12.65 -19.58 3.32
N GLU A 224 -13.14 -20.40 4.25
CA GLU A 224 -12.36 -20.84 5.41
C GLU A 224 -11.62 -22.13 5.07
N ILE A 225 -10.31 -22.17 5.33
CA ILE A 225 -9.48 -23.35 5.08
C ILE A 225 -8.60 -23.70 6.28
N GLU A 226 -8.21 -24.97 6.34
CA GLU A 226 -7.20 -25.46 7.30
C GLU A 226 -5.83 -25.65 6.62
N THR A 227 -5.82 -25.86 5.30
CA THR A 227 -4.60 -26.11 4.52
C THR A 227 -4.79 -25.71 3.06
N LEU A 228 -3.71 -25.26 2.40
CA LEU A 228 -3.66 -24.97 0.95
C LEU A 228 -3.13 -26.16 0.12
N LYS A 229 -2.78 -27.27 0.77
CA LYS A 229 -2.09 -28.38 0.12
C LYS A 229 -3.03 -29.39 -0.55
N THR A 230 -4.32 -29.40 -0.22
CA THR A 230 -5.27 -30.36 -0.77
C THR A 230 -5.70 -29.96 -2.18
N THR A 231 -5.91 -30.95 -3.04
CA THR A 231 -6.41 -30.75 -4.41
C THR A 231 -7.75 -30.04 -4.41
N GLU A 232 -8.64 -30.35 -3.47
CA GLU A 232 -9.94 -29.70 -3.32
C GLU A 232 -9.83 -28.18 -3.08
N THR A 233 -8.92 -27.76 -2.20
CA THR A 233 -8.70 -26.32 -1.95
C THR A 233 -8.07 -25.65 -3.17
N GLN A 234 -7.11 -26.30 -3.81
CA GLN A 234 -6.48 -25.79 -5.04
C GLN A 234 -7.49 -25.63 -6.18
N ASP A 235 -8.36 -26.61 -6.40
CA ASP A 235 -9.42 -26.56 -7.41
C ASP A 235 -10.45 -25.48 -7.10
N THR A 236 -10.80 -25.31 -5.82
CA THR A 236 -11.70 -24.24 -5.38
C THR A 236 -11.12 -22.87 -5.70
N LEU A 237 -9.83 -22.64 -5.39
CA LEU A 237 -9.15 -21.37 -5.67
C LEU A 237 -8.97 -21.13 -7.17
N LYS A 238 -8.63 -22.17 -7.93
CA LYS A 238 -8.50 -22.09 -9.40
C LYS A 238 -9.80 -21.66 -10.07
N LYS A 239 -10.96 -22.16 -9.60
CA LYS A 239 -12.28 -21.80 -10.14
C LYS A 239 -12.66 -20.33 -9.91
N ILE A 240 -12.01 -19.62 -8.99
CA ILE A 240 -12.30 -18.21 -8.73
C ILE A 240 -11.88 -17.34 -9.90
N ASN A 241 -10.82 -17.73 -10.62
CA ASN A 241 -10.27 -17.03 -11.78
C ASN A 241 -10.05 -15.53 -11.50
N ALA A 242 -9.01 -15.23 -10.73
CA ALA A 242 -8.62 -13.87 -10.36
C ALA A 242 -7.26 -13.52 -10.94
N ASP A 243 -7.03 -12.22 -11.16
CA ASP A 243 -5.80 -11.69 -11.75
C ASP A 243 -4.63 -11.67 -10.76
N LEU A 244 -4.92 -11.34 -9.50
CA LEU A 244 -3.94 -11.06 -8.46
C LEU A 244 -4.32 -11.73 -7.14
N GLY A 245 -3.33 -12.31 -6.46
CA GLY A 245 -3.47 -12.65 -5.05
C GLY A 245 -2.84 -11.58 -4.16
N VAL A 246 -3.49 -11.26 -3.05
CA VAL A 246 -2.91 -10.43 -1.98
C VAL A 246 -2.90 -11.26 -0.71
N VAL A 247 -1.76 -11.30 -0.01
CA VAL A 247 -1.65 -11.99 1.28
C VAL A 247 -1.24 -11.02 2.37
N VAL A 248 -1.92 -11.08 3.51
CA VAL A 248 -1.63 -10.26 4.69
C VAL A 248 -1.97 -11.05 5.94
N ASP A 249 -0.98 -11.32 6.80
CA ASP A 249 -1.21 -11.95 8.12
C ASP A 249 -2.06 -13.24 8.05
N PHE A 250 -1.79 -14.10 7.05
CA PHE A 250 -2.65 -15.26 6.74
C PHE A 250 -2.33 -16.50 7.60
N GLY A 251 -1.09 -16.65 8.04
CA GLY A 251 -0.65 -17.72 8.95
C GLY A 251 -0.41 -19.10 8.32
N LEU A 252 -0.76 -19.32 7.06
CA LEU A 252 -0.42 -20.54 6.31
C LEU A 252 0.62 -20.28 5.23
N ILE A 253 1.49 -21.25 5.01
CA ILE A 253 2.42 -21.25 3.88
C ILE A 253 1.63 -21.46 2.60
N ILE A 254 1.81 -20.56 1.63
CA ILE A 254 1.18 -20.63 0.32
C ILE A 254 2.11 -21.40 -0.63
N PRO A 255 1.72 -22.60 -1.12
CA PRO A 255 2.55 -23.39 -2.01
C PRO A 255 2.60 -22.76 -3.41
N ASN A 256 3.65 -23.07 -4.18
CA ASN A 256 3.82 -22.56 -5.54
C ASN A 256 2.62 -22.86 -6.45
N THR A 257 1.98 -24.03 -6.28
CA THR A 257 0.76 -24.42 -7.01
C THR A 257 -0.38 -23.40 -6.88
N ILE A 258 -0.45 -22.65 -5.77
CA ILE A 258 -1.41 -21.55 -5.58
C ILE A 258 -0.86 -20.23 -6.15
N THR A 259 0.44 -19.94 -5.94
CA THR A 259 1.04 -18.70 -6.46
C THR A 259 0.96 -18.59 -7.99
N GLU A 260 0.97 -19.71 -8.68
CA GLU A 260 0.92 -19.80 -10.14
C GLU A 260 -0.49 -19.64 -10.72
N LEU A 261 -1.53 -19.66 -9.90
CA LEU A 261 -2.91 -19.43 -10.35
C LEU A 261 -3.16 -18.00 -10.82
N PHE A 262 -2.36 -17.05 -10.33
CA PHE A 262 -2.56 -15.62 -10.55
C PHE A 262 -1.59 -15.09 -11.60
N GLN A 263 -2.12 -14.39 -12.61
CA GLN A 263 -1.31 -13.76 -13.66
C GLN A 263 -0.26 -12.82 -13.05
N TYR A 264 -0.67 -12.00 -12.07
CA TYR A 264 0.21 -11.04 -11.41
C TYR A 264 0.85 -11.60 -10.12
N LYS A 265 0.81 -12.93 -9.93
CA LYS A 265 1.34 -13.62 -8.75
C LYS A 265 0.64 -13.17 -7.46
N ILE A 266 1.27 -13.41 -6.31
CA ILE A 266 0.75 -13.05 -5.00
C ILE A 266 1.67 -12.03 -4.34
N ILE A 267 1.09 -10.90 -3.94
CA ILE A 267 1.78 -9.81 -3.25
C ILE A 267 1.51 -9.90 -1.75
N ASN A 268 2.55 -9.78 -0.93
CA ASN A 268 2.49 -9.73 0.53
C ASN A 268 2.79 -8.32 1.05
N ILE A 269 2.10 -7.94 2.12
CA ILE A 269 2.45 -6.79 2.97
C ILE A 269 3.19 -7.32 4.19
N HIS A 270 4.47 -6.98 4.31
CA HIS A 270 5.30 -7.39 5.45
C HIS A 270 5.67 -6.19 6.33
N PRO A 271 5.37 -6.19 7.65
CA PRO A 271 5.58 -5.03 8.51
C PRO A 271 7.00 -4.92 9.07
N SER A 272 7.97 -4.96 8.17
CA SER A 272 9.35 -4.57 8.44
C SER A 272 10.03 -4.05 7.17
N ILE A 273 11.25 -3.54 7.35
CA ILE A 273 12.13 -3.16 6.24
C ILE A 273 12.96 -4.39 5.85
N LEU A 274 12.38 -5.26 5.02
CA LEU A 274 13.05 -6.48 4.54
C LEU A 274 14.43 -6.15 3.92
N PRO A 275 15.43 -7.02 4.10
CA PRO A 275 15.35 -8.39 4.62
C PRO A 275 15.38 -8.53 6.16
N LYS A 276 15.25 -7.42 6.91
CA LYS A 276 15.19 -7.47 8.38
C LYS A 276 13.86 -8.07 8.85
N TYR A 277 13.89 -8.88 9.90
CA TYR A 277 12.73 -9.48 10.56
C TYR A 277 11.79 -10.26 9.63
N ARG A 278 12.33 -11.20 8.85
CA ARG A 278 11.53 -12.26 8.24
C ARG A 278 10.90 -13.12 9.34
N GLY A 279 9.64 -13.53 9.18
CA GLY A 279 8.92 -14.36 10.15
C GLY A 279 7.73 -13.69 10.82
N SER A 280 7.34 -14.22 11.97
CA SER A 280 6.00 -14.04 12.54
C SER A 280 5.80 -12.85 13.48
N SER A 281 6.87 -12.20 13.97
CA SER A 281 6.79 -11.10 14.95
C SER A 281 7.64 -9.86 14.62
N PRO A 282 7.61 -9.35 13.37
CA PRO A 282 8.49 -8.26 12.94
C PRO A 282 8.30 -6.94 13.71
N ILE A 283 7.06 -6.58 14.06
CA ILE A 283 6.75 -5.33 14.76
C ILE A 283 7.30 -5.39 16.19
N GLN A 284 7.03 -6.47 16.91
CA GLN A 284 7.57 -6.69 18.24
C GLN A 284 9.09 -6.71 18.22
N SER A 285 9.70 -7.41 17.26
CA SER A 285 11.17 -7.46 17.11
C SER A 285 11.78 -6.07 16.87
N THR A 286 11.08 -5.21 16.12
CA THR A 286 11.49 -3.81 15.92
C THR A 286 11.53 -3.04 17.24
N ILE A 287 10.51 -3.23 18.08
CA ILE A 287 10.40 -2.56 19.40
C ILE A 287 11.45 -3.12 20.38
N LEU A 288 11.57 -4.45 20.47
CA LEU A 288 12.49 -5.16 21.38
C LEU A 288 13.95 -4.81 21.10
N ASN A 289 14.34 -4.68 19.83
CA ASN A 289 15.70 -4.29 19.46
C ASN A 289 15.96 -2.79 19.62
N GLY A 290 14.95 -1.98 19.99
CA GLY A 290 15.09 -0.53 20.14
C GLY A 290 15.43 0.16 18.83
N ASP A 291 14.89 -0.34 17.72
CA ASP A 291 15.17 0.23 16.41
C ASP A 291 14.72 1.69 16.32
N LYS A 292 15.49 2.51 15.60
CA LYS A 292 15.12 3.90 15.31
C LYS A 292 14.07 4.02 14.19
N TYR A 293 13.81 2.92 13.49
CA TYR A 293 12.93 2.90 12.33
C TYR A 293 12.13 1.60 12.25
N ALA A 294 10.85 1.75 11.96
CA ALA A 294 9.99 0.68 11.46
C ALA A 294 9.76 0.88 9.95
N GLY A 295 9.00 -0.01 9.33
CA GLY A 295 8.58 0.17 7.95
C GLY A 295 7.70 -0.94 7.44
N ILE A 296 7.22 -0.74 6.21
CA ILE A 296 6.49 -1.74 5.44
C ILE A 296 7.31 -2.13 4.23
N THR A 297 7.22 -3.40 3.85
CA THR A 297 7.65 -3.90 2.57
C THR A 297 6.48 -4.53 1.82
N ILE A 298 6.28 -4.10 0.58
CA ILE A 298 5.43 -4.81 -0.40
C ILE A 298 6.35 -5.73 -1.20
N MET A 299 6.07 -7.03 -1.20
CA MET A 299 6.90 -8.02 -1.87
C MET A 299 6.06 -9.06 -2.60
N LEU A 300 6.65 -9.73 -3.59
CA LEU A 300 6.11 -10.98 -4.09
C LEU A 300 6.45 -12.09 -3.10
N ILE A 301 5.55 -13.06 -2.90
CA ILE A 301 5.89 -14.26 -2.14
C ILE A 301 6.62 -15.28 -3.00
N ASN A 302 7.37 -16.16 -2.35
CA ASN A 302 7.94 -17.36 -2.93
C ASN A 302 7.91 -18.49 -1.88
N GLU A 303 8.52 -19.64 -2.17
CA GLU A 303 8.55 -20.80 -1.25
C GLU A 303 9.28 -20.52 0.07
N LYS A 304 10.14 -19.51 0.12
CA LYS A 304 10.93 -19.16 1.30
C LYS A 304 10.19 -18.08 2.10
N MET A 305 10.14 -18.27 3.41
CA MET A 305 9.51 -17.32 4.34
C MET A 305 10.10 -15.91 4.18
N ASP A 306 9.26 -14.96 3.78
CA ASP A 306 9.54 -13.53 3.63
C ASP A 306 10.81 -13.18 2.83
N ALA A 307 11.19 -14.04 1.89
CA ALA A 307 12.42 -13.89 1.10
C ALA A 307 12.17 -13.53 -0.38
N GLY A 308 10.92 -13.26 -0.73
CA GLY A 308 10.56 -12.95 -2.11
C GLY A 308 10.98 -11.53 -2.53
N PRO A 309 11.03 -11.26 -3.85
CA PRO A 309 11.45 -9.98 -4.37
C PRO A 309 10.60 -8.80 -3.88
N ILE A 310 11.25 -7.69 -3.56
CA ILE A 310 10.64 -6.45 -3.08
C ILE A 310 10.11 -5.64 -4.26
N LEU A 311 8.88 -5.15 -4.13
CA LEU A 311 8.25 -4.19 -5.04
C LEU A 311 8.41 -2.76 -4.52
N ALA A 312 8.07 -2.52 -3.26
CA ALA A 312 8.15 -1.21 -2.62
C ALA A 312 8.48 -1.32 -1.14
N GLN A 313 9.06 -0.28 -0.57
CA GLN A 313 9.32 -0.17 0.86
C GLN A 313 9.07 1.26 1.34
N TYR A 314 8.54 1.39 2.54
CA TYR A 314 8.41 2.68 3.21
C TYR A 314 8.99 2.62 4.62
N LYS A 315 9.75 3.66 5.00
CA LYS A 315 10.49 3.73 6.25
C LYS A 315 9.92 4.81 7.15
N VAL A 316 9.66 4.45 8.41
CA VAL A 316 9.06 5.33 9.42
C VAL A 316 10.05 5.55 10.55
N LYS A 317 10.30 6.80 10.92
CA LYS A 317 11.15 7.13 12.08
C LYS A 317 10.36 6.94 13.37
N LEU A 318 10.91 6.16 14.30
CA LEU A 318 10.32 5.90 15.61
C LEU A 318 10.78 6.95 16.63
N LYS A 319 9.92 7.24 17.60
CA LYS A 319 10.15 8.12 18.76
C LYS A 319 10.69 7.35 19.97
N GLY A 320 10.69 6.02 19.92
CA GLY A 320 11.20 5.15 20.99
C GLY A 320 10.20 4.89 22.12
N ARG A 321 8.94 5.29 21.93
CA ARG A 321 7.83 5.12 22.90
C ARG A 321 6.64 4.37 22.33
N GLU A 322 6.73 3.95 21.08
CA GLU A 322 5.70 3.18 20.40
C GLU A 322 5.45 1.86 21.15
N THR A 323 4.17 1.53 21.31
CA THR A 323 3.70 0.21 21.75
C THR A 323 3.30 -0.61 20.53
N TYR A 324 3.29 -1.93 20.66
CA TYR A 324 2.90 -2.82 19.59
C TYR A 324 1.49 -2.51 19.03
N PRO A 325 0.44 -2.31 19.85
CA PRO A 325 -0.91 -2.04 19.31
C PRO A 325 -0.95 -0.81 18.41
N ILE A 326 -0.35 0.31 18.87
CA ILE A 326 -0.33 1.57 18.13
C ILE A 326 0.49 1.44 16.84
N LEU A 327 1.69 0.84 16.94
CA LEU A 327 2.55 0.67 15.78
C LEU A 327 1.94 -0.31 14.76
N LYS A 328 1.26 -1.36 15.21
CA LYS A 328 0.55 -2.32 14.35
C LYS A 328 -0.55 -1.64 13.56
N GLU A 329 -1.41 -0.87 14.21
CA GLU A 329 -2.51 -0.17 13.55
C GLU A 329 -1.98 0.82 12.50
N TYR A 330 -0.99 1.63 12.89
CA TYR A 330 -0.36 2.59 11.98
C TYR A 330 0.31 1.91 10.77
N LEU A 331 1.05 0.82 10.99
CA LEU A 331 1.70 0.07 9.91
C LEU A 331 0.68 -0.66 9.02
N ALA A 332 -0.45 -1.12 9.56
CA ALA A 332 -1.50 -1.78 8.77
C ALA A 332 -2.13 -0.83 7.75
N GLU A 333 -2.44 0.39 8.19
CA GLU A 333 -2.97 1.45 7.32
C GLU A 333 -1.94 1.90 6.28
N LEU A 334 -0.71 2.19 6.71
CA LEU A 334 0.38 2.54 5.81
C LEU A 334 0.65 1.45 4.77
N GLY A 335 0.60 0.18 5.20
CA GLY A 335 0.85 -0.94 4.30
C GLY A 335 -0.25 -1.15 3.28
N ALA A 336 -1.51 -0.95 3.68
CA ALA A 336 -2.64 -0.98 2.75
C ALA A 336 -2.52 0.14 1.70
N SER A 337 -2.22 1.37 2.11
CA SER A 337 -1.98 2.49 1.20
C SER A 337 -0.84 2.18 0.22
N LEU A 338 0.32 1.78 0.74
CA LEU A 338 1.49 1.47 -0.09
C LEU A 338 1.23 0.32 -1.06
N LEU A 339 0.44 -0.68 -0.66
CA LEU A 339 0.03 -1.77 -1.56
C LEU A 339 -0.74 -1.22 -2.76
N LEU A 340 -1.77 -0.41 -2.53
CA LEU A 340 -2.62 0.15 -3.58
C LEU A 340 -1.83 1.08 -4.50
N ASP A 341 -0.90 1.87 -3.95
CA ASP A 341 0.02 2.70 -4.75
C ASP A 341 0.98 1.85 -5.60
N THR A 342 1.33 0.63 -5.14
CA THR A 342 2.31 -0.23 -5.82
C THR A 342 1.71 -1.05 -6.95
N ILE A 343 0.48 -1.55 -6.78
CA ILE A 343 -0.12 -2.53 -7.71
C ILE A 343 -0.20 -2.00 -9.15
N PRO A 344 -0.71 -0.78 -9.44
CA PRO A 344 -0.81 -0.28 -10.81
C PRO A 344 0.55 -0.32 -11.51
N TYR A 345 1.58 0.22 -10.87
CA TYR A 345 2.93 0.31 -11.43
C TYR A 345 3.62 -1.05 -11.58
N TYR A 346 3.29 -2.02 -10.72
CA TYR A 346 3.75 -3.40 -10.88
C TYR A 346 3.06 -4.08 -12.07
N ILE A 347 1.75 -3.91 -12.24
CA ILE A 347 0.97 -4.48 -13.36
C ILE A 347 1.46 -3.97 -14.71
N THR A 348 1.83 -2.69 -14.81
CA THR A 348 2.36 -2.13 -16.06
C THR A 348 3.84 -2.41 -16.27
N GLY A 349 4.57 -2.80 -15.22
CA GLY A 349 5.97 -3.21 -15.29
C GLY A 349 6.98 -2.08 -15.03
N GLU A 350 6.53 -0.87 -14.68
CA GLU A 350 7.40 0.23 -14.24
C GLU A 350 8.06 -0.08 -12.89
N VAL A 351 7.36 -0.77 -11.97
CA VAL A 351 7.96 -1.35 -10.77
C VAL A 351 8.44 -2.76 -11.08
N LYS A 352 9.77 -2.92 -11.12
CA LYS A 352 10.41 -4.23 -11.28
C LYS A 352 10.73 -4.85 -9.92
N PRO A 353 10.34 -6.11 -9.66
CA PRO A 353 10.68 -6.79 -8.42
C PRO A 353 12.19 -6.91 -8.24
N ARG A 354 12.69 -6.58 -7.04
CA ARG A 354 14.11 -6.58 -6.70
C ARG A 354 14.43 -7.70 -5.71
N PRO A 355 15.38 -8.61 -6.01
CA PRO A 355 15.74 -9.67 -5.07
C PRO A 355 16.29 -9.09 -3.77
N GLN A 356 15.96 -9.74 -2.66
CA GLN A 356 16.53 -9.39 -1.36
C GLN A 356 18.00 -9.81 -1.27
N ARG A 357 18.78 -9.11 -0.43
CA ARG A 357 20.15 -9.50 -0.12
C ARG A 357 20.16 -10.49 1.05
N GLU A 358 20.30 -11.77 0.75
CA GLU A 358 20.23 -12.85 1.76
C GLU A 358 21.23 -12.67 2.92
N SER A 359 22.43 -12.13 2.65
CA SER A 359 23.43 -11.86 3.69
C SER A 359 23.02 -10.80 4.73
N ARG A 360 21.91 -10.10 4.52
CA ARG A 360 21.35 -9.10 5.45
C ARG A 360 20.05 -9.59 6.11
N ALA A 361 19.64 -10.83 5.86
CA ALA A 361 18.42 -11.37 6.43
C ALA A 361 18.53 -11.53 7.95
N ILE A 362 17.53 -11.03 8.66
CA ILE A 362 17.36 -11.23 10.10
C ILE A 362 16.00 -11.88 10.29
N TYR A 363 15.94 -12.92 11.13
CA TYR A 363 14.70 -13.64 11.39
C TYR A 363 14.13 -13.24 12.75
N CYS A 364 12.80 -13.22 12.84
CA CYS A 364 12.06 -13.08 14.08
C CYS A 364 11.34 -14.40 14.39
N ASN A 365 11.24 -14.70 15.69
CA ASN A 365 10.63 -15.94 16.16
C ASN A 365 9.17 -15.70 16.55
N THR A 366 8.39 -16.78 16.53
CA THR A 366 7.06 -16.77 17.12
C THR A 366 7.18 -16.51 18.62
N ILE A 367 6.45 -15.49 19.08
CA ILE A 367 6.39 -15.15 20.50
C ILE A 367 5.61 -16.23 21.24
N ASN A 368 6.07 -16.57 22.43
CA ASN A 368 5.47 -17.53 23.35
C ASN A 368 5.18 -16.88 24.71
N LYS A 369 4.40 -17.56 25.55
CA LYS A 369 4.07 -17.07 26.89
C LYS A 369 5.31 -16.81 27.76
N SER A 370 6.32 -17.68 27.66
CA SER A 370 7.58 -17.59 28.40
C SER A 370 8.43 -16.37 28.04
N ASP A 371 8.26 -15.82 26.83
CA ASP A 371 9.04 -14.66 26.39
C ASP A 371 8.69 -13.39 27.18
N GLY A 372 7.54 -13.39 27.87
CA GLY A 372 7.15 -12.32 28.76
C GLY A 372 7.82 -12.34 30.13
N GLU A 373 8.58 -13.37 30.47
CA GLU A 373 9.19 -13.52 31.79
C GLU A 373 10.43 -12.63 31.93
N VAL A 374 10.50 -11.89 33.04
CA VAL A 374 11.66 -11.08 33.43
C VAL A 374 12.12 -11.42 34.83
N THR A 375 13.42 -11.33 35.06
CA THR A 375 14.10 -11.58 36.34
C THR A 375 14.87 -10.35 36.79
N GLU A 376 15.40 -10.35 38.02
CA GLU A 376 16.20 -9.24 38.57
C GLU A 376 17.45 -8.94 37.74
N GLN A 377 17.94 -9.93 36.98
CA GLN A 377 19.09 -9.79 36.08
C GLN A 377 18.71 -9.19 34.72
N THR A 378 17.43 -8.96 34.44
CA THR A 378 16.99 -8.41 33.16
C THR A 378 17.30 -6.92 33.11
N ASP A 379 17.92 -6.45 32.02
CA ASP A 379 18.21 -5.03 31.79
C ASP A 379 16.91 -4.18 31.88
N PRO A 380 16.86 -3.14 32.74
CA PRO A 380 15.77 -2.18 32.83
C PRO A 380 15.27 -1.65 31.48
N VAL A 381 16.18 -1.36 30.54
CA VAL A 381 15.83 -0.85 29.22
C VAL A 381 15.15 -1.93 28.37
N MET A 382 15.55 -3.19 28.53
CA MET A 382 14.90 -4.32 27.89
C MET A 382 13.50 -4.56 28.47
N VAL A 383 13.34 -4.46 29.79
CA VAL A 383 12.02 -4.59 30.44
C VAL A 383 11.05 -3.54 29.90
N ASP A 384 11.44 -2.26 29.79
CA ASP A 384 10.64 -1.20 29.14
C ASP A 384 10.21 -1.58 27.71
N ARG A 385 11.16 -2.07 26.90
CA ARG A 385 10.86 -2.50 25.52
C ARG A 385 9.91 -3.69 25.46
N MET A 386 10.10 -4.68 26.34
CA MET A 386 9.22 -5.84 26.44
C MET A 386 7.80 -5.41 26.85
N ILE A 387 7.67 -4.48 27.80
CA ILE A 387 6.37 -3.93 28.20
C ILE A 387 5.67 -3.33 26.99
N ARG A 388 6.37 -2.56 26.15
CA ARG A 388 5.79 -1.95 24.95
C ARG A 388 5.52 -2.97 23.83
N ALA A 389 6.36 -3.98 23.64
CA ALA A 389 6.28 -4.94 22.55
C ALA A 389 5.28 -6.08 22.78
N TYR A 390 5.12 -6.53 24.03
CA TYR A 390 4.33 -7.71 24.40
C TYR A 390 2.93 -7.37 24.90
N GLN A 391 2.38 -6.23 24.47
CA GLN A 391 0.99 -5.86 24.72
C GLN A 391 0.06 -6.31 23.59
N PRO A 392 -1.13 -6.85 23.89
CA PRO A 392 -1.59 -7.31 25.19
C PRO A 392 -1.02 -8.69 25.58
N TRP A 393 -0.32 -9.36 24.66
CA TRP A 393 0.19 -10.72 24.82
C TRP A 393 1.66 -10.81 24.40
N PRO A 394 2.50 -11.60 25.11
CA PRO A 394 2.21 -12.38 26.33
C PRO A 394 2.04 -11.57 27.62
N GLY A 395 2.23 -10.25 27.55
CA GLY A 395 2.46 -9.39 28.71
C GLY A 395 3.85 -9.62 29.29
N VAL A 396 4.29 -8.71 30.16
CA VAL A 396 5.55 -8.87 30.91
C VAL A 396 5.23 -9.27 32.34
N TYR A 397 5.94 -10.23 32.89
CA TYR A 397 5.72 -10.69 34.25
C TYR A 397 7.00 -11.18 34.91
N THR A 398 7.00 -11.15 36.23
CA THR A 398 8.05 -11.76 37.05
C THR A 398 7.43 -12.69 38.09
N ILE A 399 8.25 -13.56 38.66
CA ILE A 399 7.86 -14.49 39.72
C ILE A 399 8.66 -14.11 40.97
N ARG A 400 7.98 -13.92 42.10
CA ARG A 400 8.58 -13.70 43.43
C ARG A 400 7.98 -14.69 44.41
N GLY A 401 8.79 -15.64 44.87
CA GLY A 401 8.29 -16.83 45.55
C GLY A 401 7.25 -17.55 44.69
N ASP A 402 6.06 -17.79 45.23
CA ASP A 402 4.94 -18.42 44.49
C ASP A 402 4.04 -17.40 43.76
N LEU A 403 4.35 -16.10 43.85
CA LEU A 403 3.52 -15.04 43.30
C LEU A 403 4.01 -14.61 41.92
N ARG A 404 3.16 -14.82 40.91
CA ARG A 404 3.34 -14.19 39.58
C ARG A 404 2.79 -12.77 39.62
N VAL A 405 3.62 -11.80 39.22
CA VAL A 405 3.24 -10.39 39.12
C VAL A 405 3.44 -9.94 37.68
N GLN A 406 2.35 -9.55 37.01
CA GLN A 406 2.41 -8.93 35.69
C GLN A 406 2.77 -7.45 35.85
N ILE A 407 3.73 -6.98 35.05
CA ILE A 407 4.10 -5.57 34.94
C ILE A 407 3.27 -4.97 33.82
N VAL A 408 2.43 -4.00 34.16
CA VAL A 408 1.43 -3.41 33.23
C VAL A 408 1.98 -2.14 32.60
N SER A 409 2.55 -1.24 33.39
CA SER A 409 3.21 -0.03 32.90
C SER A 409 4.43 0.33 33.74
N ALA A 410 5.42 0.90 33.07
CA ALA A 410 6.65 1.43 33.64
C ALA A 410 7.19 2.51 32.70
N HIS A 411 8.11 3.33 33.21
CA HIS A 411 8.90 4.24 32.40
C HIS A 411 10.36 4.23 32.85
N LEU A 412 11.24 4.73 31.98
CA LEU A 412 12.65 4.97 32.34
C LEU A 412 12.81 6.40 32.86
N ASP A 413 13.52 6.57 33.96
CA ASP A 413 13.97 7.89 34.41
C ASP A 413 15.13 8.42 33.53
N LYS A 414 15.64 9.61 33.88
CA LYS A 414 16.76 10.27 33.17
C LYS A 414 18.06 9.44 33.18
N ASP A 415 18.24 8.59 34.18
CA ASP A 415 19.42 7.77 34.41
C ASP A 415 19.21 6.31 33.93
N LYS A 416 18.06 6.05 33.27
CA LYS A 416 17.62 4.76 32.72
C LYS A 416 17.28 3.71 33.79
N HIS A 417 16.91 4.12 34.99
CA HIS A 417 16.29 3.22 35.95
C HIS A 417 14.83 2.99 35.56
N LEU A 418 14.36 1.75 35.73
CA LEU A 418 12.97 1.40 35.47
C LEU A 418 12.11 1.78 36.68
N ILE A 419 11.15 2.67 36.46
CA ILE A 419 10.15 3.07 37.45
C ILE A 419 8.84 2.36 37.13
N LEU A 420 8.44 1.43 38.00
CA LEU A 420 7.17 0.70 37.86
C LEU A 420 6.00 1.57 38.33
N GLU A 421 4.93 1.58 37.54
CA GLU A 421 3.74 2.39 37.85
C GLU A 421 2.55 1.50 38.23
N THR A 422 2.25 0.51 37.37
CA THR A 422 1.08 -0.36 37.52
C THR A 422 1.50 -1.82 37.41
N VAL A 423 1.01 -2.63 38.35
CA VAL A 423 1.24 -4.08 38.38
C VAL A 423 -0.07 -4.83 38.60
N LYS A 424 -0.07 -6.12 38.23
CA LYS A 424 -1.19 -7.03 38.44
C LYS A 424 -0.72 -8.35 39.03
N PRO A 425 -0.81 -8.51 40.35
CA PRO A 425 -0.58 -9.79 41.01
C PRO A 425 -1.59 -10.84 40.56
N ALA A 426 -1.17 -12.10 40.50
CA ALA A 426 -2.05 -13.21 40.13
C ALA A 426 -3.32 -13.24 41.00
N GLY A 427 -4.49 -13.32 40.35
CA GLY A 427 -5.79 -13.35 41.03
C GLY A 427 -6.28 -12.00 41.58
N LYS A 428 -5.55 -10.89 41.35
CA LYS A 428 -5.95 -9.54 41.78
C LYS A 428 -6.27 -8.64 40.59
N LYS A 429 -6.88 -7.50 40.90
CA LYS A 429 -7.02 -6.38 39.95
C LYS A 429 -5.68 -5.67 39.79
N GLU A 430 -5.56 -4.90 38.71
CA GLU A 430 -4.46 -3.96 38.52
C GLU A 430 -4.44 -2.96 39.69
N MET A 431 -3.24 -2.62 40.16
CA MET A 431 -3.01 -1.70 41.28
C MET A 431 -1.76 -0.88 41.03
N SER A 432 -1.64 0.26 41.74
CA SER A 432 -0.42 1.04 41.72
C SER A 432 0.74 0.22 42.30
N TYR A 433 1.95 0.46 41.83
CA TYR A 433 3.12 -0.22 42.36
C TYR A 433 3.36 0.11 43.85
N GLN A 434 2.97 1.31 44.29
CA GLN A 434 3.03 1.67 45.71
C GLN A 434 2.07 0.84 46.57
N ASP A 435 0.84 0.60 46.10
CA ASP A 435 -0.12 -0.27 46.80
C ASP A 435 0.37 -1.72 46.85
N PHE A 436 1.03 -2.17 45.78
CA PHE A 436 1.68 -3.47 45.76
C PHE A 436 2.77 -3.57 46.84
N ILE A 437 3.68 -2.61 46.94
CA ILE A 437 4.72 -2.59 47.98
C ILE A 437 4.08 -2.59 49.38
N ASN A 438 3.08 -1.74 49.61
CA ASN A 438 2.41 -1.64 50.91
C ASN A 438 1.72 -2.95 51.32
N GLY A 439 1.10 -3.65 50.36
CA GLY A 439 0.33 -4.87 50.61
C GLY A 439 1.18 -6.15 50.66
N TYR A 440 2.19 -6.26 49.81
CA TYR A 440 3.00 -7.47 49.65
C TYR A 440 4.36 -7.37 50.33
N ARG A 441 4.82 -6.16 50.68
CA ARG A 441 6.14 -5.88 51.27
C ARG A 441 7.29 -6.48 50.47
N GLN A 442 7.16 -6.43 49.14
CA GLN A 442 8.14 -6.91 48.18
C GLN A 442 8.46 -5.80 47.19
N GLU A 443 9.74 -5.65 46.88
CA GLU A 443 10.22 -4.77 45.81
C GLU A 443 10.59 -5.61 44.59
N LEU A 444 10.34 -5.04 43.41
CA LEU A 444 10.72 -5.59 42.11
C LEU A 444 11.83 -4.73 41.54
N THR A 445 13.06 -5.24 41.58
CA THR A 445 14.24 -4.60 40.99
C THR A 445 14.69 -5.33 39.73
N PHE A 446 15.38 -4.59 38.86
CA PHE A 446 15.87 -5.07 37.55
C PHE A 446 17.24 -4.44 37.28
N GLY A 447 18.18 -5.23 36.74
CA GLY A 447 19.54 -4.80 36.45
C GLY A 447 20.53 -4.95 37.60
N GLU A 448 20.19 -5.69 38.66
CA GLU A 448 21.12 -5.97 39.75
C GLU A 448 22.06 -7.13 39.36
N ASN A 449 23.36 -6.84 39.28
CA ASN A 449 24.37 -7.89 39.18
C ASN A 449 24.48 -8.60 40.53
N SER A 450 24.33 -9.92 40.52
CA SER A 450 24.48 -10.81 41.67
C SER A 450 25.94 -10.96 42.13
N ASP A 451 26.68 -9.85 42.25
CA ASP A 451 28.09 -9.83 42.68
C ASP A 451 28.28 -9.26 44.10
N ASN A 452 27.20 -9.16 44.91
CA ASN A 452 27.28 -8.79 46.32
C ASN A 452 26.46 -9.76 47.21
N ILE A 453 26.80 -11.05 47.18
CA ILE A 453 26.43 -12.00 48.25
C ILE A 453 27.69 -12.70 48.74
#